data_AF-X1BLT7-F1
#
_entry.id   AF-X1BLT7-F1
#
_cell.length_a   1.000
_cell.length_b   1.000
_cell.length_c   1.000
_cell.angle_alpha   90.00
_cell.angle_beta   90.00
_cell.angle_gamma   90.00
#
_symmetry.space_group_name_H-M   'P 1'
#
loop_
_entity.id
_entity.type
_entity.pdbx_description
1 polymer ?
#
loop_
_entity_poly.entity_id
_entity_poly.type
_entity_poly.pdbx_seq_one_letter_code
_entity_poly.pdbx_strand_id
1 'polypeptide(L)' 'MINRWVTSRLEQTLRRTPAVALLGARQVGKTTLAKFIAQDRSSIYLDLESPEDLVKLSDPTAFLSQHSDKLVVLDE' A
#
# COMPACT_ATOMS: atom_id res chain seq x y z
N MET A 1 8.62 9.35 14.67
CA MET A 1 8.00 8.09 14.19
C MET A 1 8.94 6.93 14.50
N ILE A 2 8.45 5.75 14.88
CA ILE A 2 9.31 4.60 15.22
C ILE A 2 9.81 3.93 13.94
N ASN A 3 11.13 3.78 13.79
CA ASN A 3 11.71 3.05 12.67
C ASN A 3 11.41 1.54 12.80
N ARG A 4 10.66 0.97 11.85
CA ARG A 4 10.33 -0.46 11.86
C ARG A 4 11.48 -1.25 11.23
N TRP A 5 11.93 -2.32 11.87
CA TRP A 5 13.04 -3.14 11.35
C TRP A 5 12.76 -3.76 9.97
N VAL A 6 11.49 -4.00 9.63
CA VAL A 6 11.09 -4.56 8.32
C VAL A 6 11.08 -3.52 7.19
N THR A 7 11.22 -2.22 7.49
CA THR A 7 11.19 -1.12 6.51
C THR A 7 12.17 -1.36 5.36
N SER A 8 13.44 -1.61 5.66
CA SER A 8 14.46 -1.82 4.63
C SER A 8 14.16 -3.00 3.71
N ARG A 9 13.60 -4.09 4.26
CA ARG A 9 13.20 -5.26 3.48
C ARG A 9 12.01 -4.94 2.58
N LEU A 10 11.01 -4.24 3.09
CA LEU A 10 9.84 -3.82 2.32
C LEU A 10 10.24 -2.95 1.14
N GLU A 11 11.09 -1.93 1.35
CA GLU A 11 11.56 -1.07 0.27
C GLU A 11 12.36 -1.81 -0.81
N GLN A 12 13.24 -2.71 -0.39
CA GLN A 12 14.00 -3.54 -1.34
C GLN A 12 13.09 -4.44 -2.16
N THR A 13 12.02 -4.96 -1.55
CA THR A 13 11.06 -5.83 -2.22
C THR A 13 10.20 -5.04 -3.22
N LEU A 14 9.72 -3.86 -2.84
CA LEU A 14 8.97 -2.95 -3.72
C LEU A 14 9.77 -2.51 -4.96
N ARG A 15 11.10 -2.43 -4.87
CA ARG A 15 11.96 -2.14 -6.04
C ARG A 15 12.11 -3.30 -7.03
N ARG A 16 11.79 -4.53 -6.61
CA ARG A 16 12.05 -5.76 -7.40
C ARG A 16 10.79 -6.49 -7.81
N THR A 17 9.66 -6.16 -7.21
CA THR A 17 8.39 -6.85 -7.40
C THR A 17 7.27 -5.84 -7.59
N PRO A 18 6.26 -6.15 -8.42
CA PRO A 18 5.17 -5.23 -8.71
C PRO A 18 4.21 -5.05 -7.51
N ALA A 19 4.18 -6.00 -6.57
CA ALA A 19 3.29 -5.96 -5.42
C ALA A 19 3.92 -6.65 -4.21
N VAL A 20 3.60 -6.16 -3.01
CA VAL A 20 4.06 -6.72 -1.72
C VAL A 20 2.89 -6.79 -0.75
N ALA A 21 2.71 -7.93 -0.09
CA ALA A 21 1.75 -8.10 1.00
C ALA A 21 2.42 -7.88 2.35
N LEU A 22 1.86 -6.99 3.19
CA LEU A 22 2.29 -6.79 4.57
C LEU A 22 1.42 -7.59 5.53
N LEU A 23 1.94 -8.71 6.01
CA LEU A 23 1.22 -9.63 6.89
C LEU A 23 1.62 -9.45 8.36
N GLY A 24 0.71 -9.77 9.28
CA GLY A 24 0.94 -9.76 10.72
C GLY A 24 -0.35 -9.63 11.53
N ALA A 25 -0.27 -9.89 12.84
CA ALA A 25 -1.42 -9.82 13.75
C ALA A 25 -2.12 -8.44 13.72
N ARG A 26 -3.36 -8.38 14.22
CA ARG A 26 -4.09 -7.09 14.36
C ARG A 26 -3.29 -6.17 15.29
N GLN A 27 -3.34 -4.86 15.01
CA GLN A 27 -2.73 -3.80 15.83
C GLN A 27 -1.18 -3.81 15.98
N VAL A 28 -0.44 -4.58 15.17
CA VAL A 28 1.04 -4.49 15.12
C VAL A 28 1.56 -3.27 14.34
N GLY A 29 0.67 -2.41 13.85
CA GLY A 29 0.97 -1.18 13.12
C GLY A 29 1.40 -1.37 11.65
N LYS A 30 0.73 -2.28 10.95
CA LYS A 30 0.91 -2.51 9.50
C LYS A 30 0.52 -1.27 8.69
N THR A 31 -0.69 -0.75 8.92
CA THR A 31 -1.20 0.50 8.34
C THR A 31 -0.25 1.67 8.57
N THR A 32 0.32 1.79 9.78
CA THR A 32 1.30 2.85 10.08
C THR A 32 2.55 2.74 9.21
N LEU A 33 3.07 1.52 9.02
CA LEU A 33 4.23 1.31 8.15
C LEU A 33 3.90 1.56 6.68
N ALA A 34 2.72 1.11 6.20
CA ALA A 34 2.30 1.35 4.83
C ALA A 34 2.17 2.85 4.54
N LYS A 35 1.52 3.61 5.44
CA LYS A 35 1.41 5.08 5.35
C LYS A 35 2.77 5.76 5.38
N PHE A 36 3.68 5.35 6.26
CA PHE A 36 5.04 5.89 6.31
C PHE A 36 5.78 5.73 4.98
N ILE A 37 5.70 4.53 4.40
CA ILE A 37 6.38 4.21 3.13
C ILE A 37 5.74 4.95 1.94
N ALA A 38 4.44 5.24 2.02
CA ALA A 38 3.70 6.00 1.03
C ALA A 38 3.98 7.51 1.07
N GLN A 39 4.37 8.07 2.22
CA GLN A 39 4.61 9.51 2.40
C GLN A 39 5.72 10.05 1.47
N ASP A 40 6.77 9.26 1.26
CA ASP A 40 7.92 9.67 0.44
C ASP A 40 7.74 9.32 -1.06
N ARG A 41 6.51 9.00 -1.50
CA ARG A 41 6.23 8.51 -2.85
C ARG A 41 4.94 9.10 -3.41
N SER A 42 4.89 9.23 -4.73
CA SER A 42 3.62 9.37 -5.44
C SER A 42 2.80 8.11 -5.17
N SER A 43 1.74 8.25 -4.37
CA SER A 43 1.00 7.11 -3.83
C SER A 43 -0.50 7.37 -3.79
N ILE A 44 -1.26 6.29 -3.84
CA ILE A 44 -2.71 6.27 -3.68
C ILE A 44 -3.01 5.32 -2.54
N TYR A 45 -3.84 5.77 -1.61
CA TYR A 45 -4.34 4.95 -0.52
C TYR A 45 -5.80 4.61 -0.77
N LEU A 46 -6.13 3.32 -0.71
CA LEU A 46 -7.50 2.82 -0.80
C LEU A 46 -7.81 2.01 0.45
N ASP A 47 -8.87 2.39 1.13
CA ASP A 47 -9.44 1.66 2.24
C ASP A 47 -10.50 0.68 1.70
N LEU A 48 -10.25 -0.61 1.86
CA LEU A 48 -11.14 -1.67 1.37
C LEU A 48 -12.42 -1.79 2.20
N GLU A 49 -12.51 -1.17 3.37
CA GLU A 49 -13.76 -1.06 4.13
C GLU A 49 -14.61 0.15 3.68
N SER A 50 -14.03 1.10 2.92
CA SER A 50 -14.71 2.27 2.39
C SER A 50 -15.48 1.95 1.10
N PRO A 51 -16.82 2.11 1.07
CA PRO A 51 -17.59 1.90 -0.16
C PRO A 51 -17.15 2.78 -1.32
N GLU A 52 -16.72 4.02 -1.04
CA GLU A 52 -16.26 4.96 -2.06
C GLU A 52 -14.95 4.51 -2.72
N ASP A 53 -14.04 3.93 -1.94
CA ASP A 53 -12.77 3.40 -2.46
C ASP A 53 -12.99 2.07 -3.20
N LEU A 54 -13.90 1.22 -2.71
CA LEU A 54 -14.30 0.01 -3.42
C LEU A 54 -14.89 0.30 -4.81
N VAL A 55 -15.64 1.39 -4.98
CA VAL A 55 -16.16 1.80 -6.30
C VAL A 55 -15.03 2.11 -7.28
N LYS A 56 -13.92 2.70 -6.82
CA LYS A 56 -12.73 2.95 -7.67
C LYS A 56 -12.12 1.64 -8.17
N LEU A 57 -12.28 0.56 -7.43
CA LEU A 57 -11.85 -0.80 -7.76
C LEU A 57 -12.92 -1.63 -8.46
N SER A 58 -13.98 -1.01 -9.00
CA SER A 58 -14.98 -1.71 -9.82
C SER A 58 -14.39 -2.30 -11.11
N ASP A 59 -13.39 -1.62 -11.70
CA ASP A 59 -12.48 -2.17 -12.71
C ASP A 59 -11.02 -2.03 -12.24
N PRO A 60 -10.51 -3.02 -11.47
CA PRO A 60 -9.16 -2.96 -10.92
C PRO A 60 -8.07 -2.89 -11.99
N THR A 61 -8.28 -3.54 -13.14
CA THR A 61 -7.27 -3.59 -14.20
C THR A 61 -7.09 -2.21 -14.83
N ALA A 62 -8.19 -1.54 -15.17
CA ALA A 62 -8.13 -0.18 -15.69
C ALA A 62 -7.55 0.79 -14.66
N PHE A 63 -8.03 0.72 -13.41
CA PHE A 63 -7.56 1.59 -12.32
C PHE A 63 -6.06 1.46 -12.06
N LEU A 64 -5.56 0.23 -11.88
CA LEU A 64 -4.14 -0.01 -11.62
C LEU A 64 -3.27 0.35 -12.83
N SER A 65 -3.76 0.14 -14.06
CA SER A 65 -3.03 0.53 -15.28
C SER A 65 -2.89 2.05 -15.37
N GLN A 66 -3.95 2.80 -15.06
CA GLN A 66 -3.96 4.27 -15.03
C GLN A 66 -3.02 4.85 -13.95
N HIS A 67 -2.70 4.06 -12.92
CA HIS A 67 -1.87 4.47 -11.79
C HIS A 67 -0.57 3.67 -11.69
N SER A 68 -0.08 3.16 -12.82
CA SER A 68 1.15 2.34 -12.90
C SER A 68 2.43 3.09 -12.50
N ASP A 69 2.41 4.41 -12.46
CA ASP A 69 3.49 5.28 -12.00
C ASP A 69 3.46 5.54 -10.48
N LYS A 70 2.46 5.01 -9.77
CA LYS A 70 2.20 5.29 -8.35
C LYS A 70 2.25 4.02 -7.51
N LEU A 71 2.64 4.19 -6.25
CA LEU A 71 2.45 3.15 -5.25
C LEU A 71 0.98 3.13 -4.82
N VAL A 72 0.25 2.06 -5.14
CA VAL A 72 -1.11 1.85 -4.64
C VAL A 72 -1.06 1.02 -3.36
N VAL A 73 -1.56 1.58 -2.26
CA VAL A 73 -1.72 0.92 -0.96
C VAL A 73 -3.18 0.52 -0.82
N LEU A 74 -3.42 -0.77 -0.64
CA LEU A 74 -4.72 -1.35 -0.29
C LEU A 74 -4.65 -1.74 1.19
N ASP A 75 -5.51 -1.16 2.03
CA ASP A 75 -5.60 -1.48 3.47
C ASP A 75 -7.02 -1.96 3.81
N GLU A 76 -7.12 -2.89 4.77
CA GLU A 76 -8.36 -3.41 5.35
C GLU A 76 -8.57 -2.91 6.78
#